data_AF-E9SFU8-F1
#
_entry.id   AF-E9SFU8-F1
#
_cell.length_a   1.000
_cell.length_b   1.000
_cell.length_c   1.000
_cell.angle_alpha   90.00
_cell.angle_beta   90.00
_cell.angle_gamma   90.00
#
_symmetry.space_group_name_H-M   'P 1'
#
loop_
_entity.id
_entity.type
_entity.pdbx_description
1 polymer ?
#
loop_
_entity_poly.entity_id
_entity_poly.type
_entity_poly.pdbx_seq_one_letter_code
_entity_poly.pdbx_strand_id
1 'polypeptide(L)' 'MNNNNTAVEKDKAGLAFELNEKYKECKTETHEYLIGKQRCVVVRHYCGDKDLNEVLYHNAFERAFSEVMAMHRRPQTT' A
#
# COMPACT_ATOMS: atom_id res chain seq x y z
N MET A 1 22.92 -14.75 5.02
CA MET A 1 21.82 -13.84 5.41
C MET A 1 20.96 -13.56 4.18
N ASN A 2 19.64 -13.41 4.36
CA ASN A 2 18.66 -13.27 3.28
C ASN A 2 18.56 -11.81 2.80
N ASN A 3 19.00 -11.56 1.57
CA ASN A 3 19.11 -10.23 0.96
C ASN A 3 17.75 -9.67 0.49
N ASN A 4 16.68 -10.47 0.62
CA ASN A 4 15.36 -10.14 0.08
C ASN A 4 14.61 -9.10 0.93
N ASN A 5 14.94 -8.92 2.22
CA ASN A 5 14.32 -7.89 3.05
C ASN A 5 14.68 -6.47 2.59
N THR A 6 15.90 -6.25 2.12
CA THR A 6 16.42 -4.92 1.80
C THR A 6 15.82 -4.33 0.52
N ALA A 7 15.49 -5.17 -0.47
CA ALA A 7 14.83 -4.74 -1.70
C ALA A 7 13.36 -4.40 -1.44
N VAL A 8 12.65 -5.27 -0.72
CA VAL A 8 11.24 -5.07 -0.34
C VAL A 8 11.06 -3.83 0.53
N GLU A 9 12.01 -3.52 1.42
CA GLU A 9 11.97 -2.30 2.24
C GLU A 9 12.26 -1.03 1.42
N LYS A 10 13.17 -1.09 0.45
CA LYS A 10 13.43 0.04 -0.47
C LYS A 10 12.21 0.33 -1.37
N ASP A 11 11.56 -0.71 -1.87
CA ASP A 11 10.36 -0.57 -2.71
C ASP A 11 9.19 0.03 -1.91
N LYS A 12 9.03 -0.38 -0.64
CA LYS A 12 8.04 0.22 0.27
C LYS A 12 8.34 1.69 0.60
N ALA A 13 9.62 2.04 0.78
CA ALA A 13 10.02 3.43 1.02
C ALA A 13 9.76 4.32 -0.19
N GLY A 14 10.02 3.83 -1.41
CA GLY A 14 9.69 4.51 -2.66
C GLY A 14 8.17 4.73 -2.81
N LEU A 15 7.38 3.69 -2.54
CA LEU A 15 5.91 3.78 -2.59
C LEU A 15 5.36 4.79 -1.56
N ALA A 16 5.90 4.81 -0.34
CA ALA A 16 5.47 5.76 0.69
C ALA A 16 5.77 7.21 0.30
N PHE A 17 6.91 7.46 -0.34
CA PHE A 17 7.26 8.78 -0.86
C PHE A 17 6.30 9.24 -1.96
N GLU A 18 6.01 8.36 -2.93
CA GLU A 18 5.08 8.67 -4.03
C GLU A 18 3.68 8.99 -3.51
N LEU A 19 3.18 8.21 -2.54
CA LEU A 19 1.88 8.45 -1.92
C LEU A 19 1.85 9.79 -1.16
N ASN A 20 2.92 10.13 -0.44
CA ASN A 20 3.00 11.42 0.25
C ASN A 20 2.99 12.61 -0.72
N GLU A 21 3.73 12.52 -1.83
CA GLU A 21 3.71 13.57 -2.86
C GLU A 21 2.34 13.69 -3.52
N LYS A 22 1.68 12.56 -3.81
CA LYS A 22 0.36 12.52 -4.43
C LYS A 22 -0.71 13.20 -3.56
N TYR A 23 -0.61 13.07 -2.23
CA TYR A 23 -1.60 13.58 -1.28
C TYR A 23 -1.14 14.81 -0.49
N LYS A 24 -0.05 15.47 -0.88
CA LYS A 24 0.51 16.61 -0.13
C LYS A 24 -0.42 17.80 0.07
N GLU A 25 -1.39 17.97 -0.84
CA GLU A 25 -2.39 19.06 -0.77
C GLU A 25 -3.58 18.68 0.11
N CYS A 26 -3.68 17.42 0.55
CA CYS A 26 -4.74 16.95 1.44
C CYS A 26 -4.49 17.39 2.88
N LYS A 27 -5.57 17.54 3.66
CA LYS A 27 -5.47 17.78 5.10
C LYS A 27 -4.72 16.60 5.74
N THR A 28 -3.58 16.89 6.33
CA THR A 28 -2.66 15.88 6.87
C THR A 28 -2.67 15.89 8.40
N GLU A 29 -2.62 14.71 9.02
CA GLU A 29 -2.38 14.55 10.45
C GLU A 29 -1.22 13.60 10.69
N THR A 30 -0.28 14.02 11.54
CA THR A 30 0.92 13.25 11.87
C THR A 30 0.88 12.81 13.32
N HIS A 31 1.09 11.52 13.55
CA HIS A 31 1.16 10.94 14.88
C HIS A 31 2.44 10.14 15.05
N GLU A 32 3.09 10.33 16.20
CA GLU A 32 4.28 9.58 16.57
C GLU A 32 3.92 8.51 17.59
N TYR A 33 4.35 7.28 17.34
CA TYR A 33 4.15 6.14 18.22
C TYR A 33 5.48 5.50 18.56
N LEU A 34 5.62 5.07 19.81
CA LEU A 34 6.72 4.20 20.22
C LEU A 34 6.22 2.76 20.21
N ILE A 35 6.64 1.99 19.21
CA ILE A 35 6.31 0.56 19.10
C ILE A 35 7.55 -0.23 19.51
N GLY A 36 7.54 -0.77 20.73
CA GLY A 36 8.71 -1.40 21.32
C GLY A 36 9.85 -0.41 21.57
N LYS A 37 10.99 -0.59 20.88
CA LYS A 37 12.14 0.34 20.92
C LYS A 37 12.21 1.27 19.69
N GLN A 38 11.25 1.18 18.77
CA GLN A 38 11.30 1.91 17.50
C GLN A 38 10.25 3.02 17.50
N ARG A 39 10.69 4.22 17.08
CA ARG A 39 9.79 5.34 16.81
C ARG A 39 9.21 5.18 15.41
N CYS A 40 7.88 5.19 15.33
CA CYS A 40 7.11 5.10 14.10
C CYS A 40 6.33 6.40 13.93
N VAL A 41 6.49 7.04 12.77
CA VAL A 41 5.73 8.24 12.40
C VAL A 41 4.67 7.83 11.40
N VAL A 42 3.40 8.05 11.75
CA VAL A 42 2.26 7.79 10.87
C VAL A 42 1.77 9.13 10.34
N VAL A 43 1.79 9.27 9.02
CA VAL A 43 1.26 10.43 8.30
C VAL A 43 -0.04 10.01 7.62
N ARG A 44 -1.15 10.61 8.03
CA ARG A 44 -2.48 10.35 7.46
C ARG A 44 -2.88 11.52 6.56
N HIS A 45 -3.39 11.21 5.37
CA HIS A 45 -3.93 12.19 4.43
C HIS A 45 -5.45 12.02 4.31
N TYR A 46 -6.21 13.07 4.62
CA TYR A 46 -7.66 13.05 4.46
C TYR A 46 -8.05 13.32 3.00
N CYS A 47 -8.53 12.29 2.33
CA CYS A 47 -8.86 12.32 0.90
C CYS A 47 -10.36 12.50 0.62
N GLY A 48 -11.11 13.06 1.57
CA GLY A 48 -12.57 13.16 1.51
C GLY A 48 -13.30 11.93 2.06
N ASP A 49 -14.63 12.04 2.12
CA ASP A 49 -15.50 10.95 2.53
C ASP A 49 -15.54 9.87 1.46
N LYS A 50 -15.40 8.62 1.88
CA LYS A 50 -15.48 7.46 1.00
C LYS A 50 -16.58 6.55 1.49
N ASP A 51 -17.40 6.05 0.57
CA ASP A 51 -18.38 5.02 0.89
C ASP A 51 -17.67 3.69 1.15
N LEU A 52 -17.97 3.07 2.29
CA LEU A 52 -17.31 1.84 2.70
C LEU A 52 -17.62 0.68 1.75
N ASN A 53 -18.84 0.59 1.22
CA ASN A 53 -19.24 -0.48 0.32
C ASN A 53 -18.52 -0.34 -1.03
N GLU A 54 -18.41 0.88 -1.55
CA GLU A 54 -17.67 1.17 -2.78
C GLU A 54 -16.18 0.77 -2.63
N VAL A 55 -15.54 1.20 -1.55
CA VAL A 55 -14.13 0.87 -1.28
C VAL A 55 -13.94 -0.63 -1.10
N LEU A 56 -14.84 -1.30 -0.39
CA LEU A 56 -14.76 -2.73 -0.17
C LEU A 56 -14.92 -3.50 -1.49
N TYR A 57 -15.91 -3.13 -2.30
CA TYR A 57 -16.16 -3.72 -3.61
C TYR A 57 -14.96 -3.55 -4.53
N HIS A 58 -14.44 -2.32 -4.65
CA HIS A 58 -13.29 -2.03 -5.50
C HIS A 58 -12.06 -2.88 -5.10
N ASN A 59 -11.75 -2.95 -3.80
CA ASN A 59 -10.64 -3.78 -3.31
C ASN A 59 -10.84 -5.27 -3.58
N ALA A 60 -12.06 -5.79 -3.39
CA ALA A 60 -12.38 -7.18 -3.68
C ALA A 60 -12.23 -7.49 -5.17
N PHE A 61 -12.72 -6.60 -6.03
CA PHE A 61 -12.61 -6.71 -7.48
C PHE A 61 -11.16 -6.72 -7.95
N GLU A 62 -10.35 -5.74 -7.52
CA GLU A 62 -8.93 -5.64 -7.91
C GLU A 62 -8.14 -6.89 -7.52
N ARG A 63 -8.41 -7.45 -6.34
CA ARG A 63 -7.79 -8.70 -5.89
C ARG A 63 -8.21 -9.88 -6.77
N ALA A 64 -9.50 -10.07 -7.00
CA ALA A 64 -10.01 -11.15 -7.85
C ALA A 64 -9.46 -11.02 -9.28
N PHE A 65 -9.46 -9.81 -9.85
CA PHE A 65 -8.93 -9.54 -11.18
C PHE A 65 -7.43 -9.85 -11.27
N SER A 66 -6.64 -9.41 -10.29
CA SER A 66 -5.21 -9.68 -10.23
C SER A 66 -4.90 -11.19 -10.17
N GLU A 67 -5.68 -11.95 -9.40
CA GLU A 67 -5.54 -13.41 -9.29
C GLU A 67 -5.85 -14.11 -10.63
N VAL A 68 -6.95 -13.72 -11.29
CA VAL A 68 -7.31 -14.25 -12.60
C VAL A 68 -6.22 -13.92 -13.61
N MET A 69 -5.77 -12.67 -13.70
CA MET A 69 -4.73 -12.27 -14.64
C MET A 69 -3.38 -12.96 -14.39
N ALA A 70 -3.02 -13.20 -13.12
CA ALA A 70 -1.82 -13.96 -12.78
C ALA A 70 -1.90 -15.42 -13.24
N MET A 71 -3.09 -16.04 -13.19
CA MET A 71 -3.31 -17.40 -13.68
C MET A 71 -3.12 -17.50 -15.21
N HIS A 72 -3.53 -16.46 -15.96
CA HIS A 72 -3.38 -16.42 -17.42
C HIS A 72 -1.95 -16.08 -17.90
N ARG A 73 -1.08 -15.58 -17.02
CA ARG A 73 0.34 -15.30 -17.34
C ARG A 73 1.26 -16.52 -17.18
N ARG A 74 0.82 -17.59 -16.54
CA ARG A 74 1.62 -18.83 -16.50
C ARG A 74 1.45 -19.55 -17.83
N PRO A 75 2.53 -19.85 -18.58
CA PRO A 75 2.40 -20.73 -19.73
C PRO A 75 1.82 -22.06 -19.24
N GLN A 76 0.72 -22.50 -19.84
CA GLN A 76 0.21 -23.85 -19.68
C GLN A 76 1.32 -24.78 -20.18
N THR A 77 2.16 -25.28 -19.27
CA THR A 77 3.07 -26.39 -19.58
C THR A 77 2.22 -27.64 -19.67
N THR A 78 1.84 -27.96 -20.91
CA THR A 78 1.37 -29.28 -21.33
C THR A 78 2.53 -30.26 -21.39
#